data_AF-A0A1F3BUX5-F1
#
_entry.id   AF-A0A1F3BUX5-F1
#
_cell.length_a   1.000
_cell.length_b   1.000
_cell.length_c   1.000
_cell.angle_alpha   90.00
_cell.angle_beta   90.00
_cell.angle_gamma   90.00
#
_symmetry.space_group_name_H-M   'P 1'
#
loop_
_entity.id
_entity.type
_entity.pdbx_description
1 polymer ?
#
loop_
_entity_poly.entity_id
_entity_poly.type
_entity_poly.pdbx_seq_one_letter_code
_entity_poly.pdbx_strand_id
1 'polypeptide(L)'
;MENFIVSARKYRPATFKTVVGQNSITTTLKNAIKNNYLAHAYLFCGPRGVGKTTCARIFAKTINCKNLSDTVEACNECESCKAFDQNRSFNIHELDAASNNSVEDIRNLIEQVRIPPQVGKYSIYIIDEVHMLSSQAFNAFLKTLEEPPAHAIFILATTEKHKIIPTILSRCQIFDFNRIKVDDTVQYLEHIAKSENINYDVDALNIIAQKADGAMRDALSIFDQVVSFSGNDITYQKVIENLNVLDYEYYFRLTDAFLKNDISTTLLTFNEILDKGFDAHHFISGLSEHFRNLLVCKDEITLQLLEVGANIREKYKDQTRVLTPDFLFKSLEISNKYDYGYRTSRNKRLHVELALIELCNIALEKKKSDNNELNEITDTVEIIPKEVTSHEVKKTVEPKIKIEDQNKQILSSKKPKNISSFSIKDNLVAPKIESKQKIEENEEINTDIEPLIPADQDFSEIELIDKWQQFSEKQIDKPRIYNTLTSKDPKLEEKSIVTFEIDNNLQEEKINEIRNELIHFLKAELNNSNIDLKLIITDLPNETKLFTPEEKYKHMLSKNEDLGKLRQEFNLDFD
;
A
#
# COMPACT_ATOMS: atom_id res chain seq x y z
N MET A 1 24.20 37.34 -0.55
CA MET A 1 23.68 36.01 -0.14
C MET A 1 23.32 35.29 -1.43
N GLU A 2 24.18 34.38 -1.88
CA GLU A 2 23.81 33.50 -2.99
C GLU A 2 22.61 32.68 -2.53
N ASN A 3 21.54 32.68 -3.31
CA ASN A 3 20.32 31.95 -2.94
C ASN A 3 20.67 30.47 -2.78
N PHE A 4 20.45 29.91 -1.58
CA PHE A 4 20.59 28.47 -1.35
C PHE A 4 19.54 27.75 -2.20
N ILE A 5 19.98 27.18 -3.32
CA ILE A 5 19.13 26.39 -4.21
C ILE A 5 19.28 24.94 -3.78
N VAL A 6 18.17 24.34 -3.36
CA VAL A 6 18.05 22.91 -3.04
C VAL A 6 18.67 22.07 -4.16
N SER A 7 19.51 21.10 -3.82
CA SER A 7 20.21 20.20 -4.74
C SER A 7 19.27 19.46 -5.68
N ALA A 8 18.06 19.12 -5.20
CA ALA A 8 17.00 18.55 -6.02
C ALA A 8 16.64 19.42 -7.26
N ARG A 9 16.88 20.74 -7.20
CA ARG A 9 16.70 21.67 -8.32
C ARG A 9 18.01 21.95 -9.05
N LYS A 10 19.13 22.11 -8.34
CA LYS A 10 20.46 22.40 -8.90
C LYS A 10 20.98 21.27 -9.78
N TYR A 11 20.84 20.03 -9.32
CA TYR A 11 21.30 18.81 -10.00
C TYR A 11 20.24 18.15 -10.86
N ARG A 12 19.13 18.85 -11.15
CA ARG A 12 18.08 18.33 -12.02
C ARG A 12 18.70 17.95 -13.38
N PRO A 13 18.62 16.67 -13.81
CA PRO A 13 19.20 16.22 -15.07
C PRO A 13 18.77 17.11 -16.26
N ALA A 14 19.76 17.58 -17.03
CA ALA A 14 19.53 18.37 -18.23
C ALA A 14 19.62 17.54 -19.52
N THR A 15 20.25 16.36 -19.45
CA THR A 15 20.47 15.46 -20.60
C THR A 15 20.10 14.03 -20.23
N PHE A 16 19.80 13.21 -21.25
CA PHE A 16 19.41 11.81 -21.06
C PHE A 16 20.51 10.97 -20.38
N LYS A 17 21.80 11.29 -20.56
CA LYS A 17 22.92 10.61 -19.88
C LYS A 17 22.91 10.80 -18.37
N THR A 18 22.45 11.96 -17.91
CA THR A 18 22.43 12.30 -16.48
C THR A 18 21.22 11.74 -15.73
N VAL A 19 20.31 11.06 -16.43
CA VAL A 19 19.15 10.41 -15.82
C VAL A 19 19.59 9.07 -15.21
N VAL A 20 19.35 8.90 -13.92
CA VAL A 20 19.76 7.72 -13.14
C VAL A 20 18.70 6.61 -13.25
N GLY A 21 19.13 5.37 -13.44
CA GLY A 21 18.30 4.16 -13.29
C GLY A 21 17.28 3.87 -14.41
N GLN A 22 17.14 4.74 -15.43
CA GLN A 22 16.09 4.63 -16.47
C GLN A 22 16.66 4.37 -17.88
N ASN A 23 17.62 3.44 -18.01
CA ASN A 23 18.34 3.20 -19.26
C ASN A 23 17.44 2.69 -20.42
N SER A 24 16.46 1.84 -20.11
CA SER A 24 15.53 1.28 -21.12
C SER A 24 14.65 2.37 -21.76
N ILE A 25 14.09 3.25 -20.94
CA ILE A 25 13.23 4.35 -21.36
C ILE A 25 14.03 5.37 -22.16
N THR A 26 15.17 5.82 -21.62
CA THR A 26 16.00 6.85 -22.27
C THR A 26 16.54 6.36 -23.62
N THR A 27 16.92 5.08 -23.74
CA THR A 27 17.34 4.48 -25.02
C THR A 27 16.19 4.46 -26.04
N THR A 28 14.98 4.11 -25.59
CA THR A 28 13.80 4.06 -26.46
C THR A 28 13.42 5.45 -26.97
N LEU A 29 13.44 6.46 -26.09
CA LEU A 29 13.19 7.86 -26.47
C LEU A 29 14.26 8.38 -27.44
N LYS A 30 15.55 8.06 -27.21
CA LYS A 30 16.64 8.38 -28.15
C LYS A 30 16.42 7.75 -29.53
N ASN A 31 16.01 6.49 -29.56
CA ASN A 31 15.73 5.78 -30.83
C ASN A 31 14.52 6.37 -31.56
N ALA A 32 13.47 6.75 -30.84
CA ALA A 32 12.28 7.39 -31.41
C ALA A 32 12.64 8.72 -32.10
N ILE A 33 13.49 9.54 -31.47
CA ILE A 33 13.99 10.79 -32.06
C ILE A 33 14.89 10.50 -33.27
N LYS A 34 15.80 9.53 -33.17
CA LYS A 34 16.73 9.18 -34.28
C LYS A 34 16.00 8.75 -35.54
N ASN A 35 14.95 7.95 -35.38
CA ASN A 35 14.19 7.38 -36.49
C ASN A 35 13.03 8.27 -36.95
N ASN A 36 12.84 9.45 -36.33
CA ASN A 36 11.68 10.34 -36.53
C ASN A 36 10.32 9.64 -36.32
N TYR A 37 10.27 8.60 -35.48
CA TYR A 37 9.03 7.94 -35.09
C TYR A 37 8.50 8.56 -33.79
N LEU A 38 8.02 9.81 -33.90
CA LEU A 38 7.41 10.52 -32.78
C LEU A 38 5.90 10.24 -32.76
N ALA A 39 5.43 9.63 -31.68
CA ALA A 39 4.00 9.55 -31.38
C ALA A 39 3.44 10.95 -31.03
N HIS A 40 2.14 11.14 -31.22
CA HIS A 40 1.45 12.37 -30.83
C HIS A 40 1.24 12.50 -29.32
N ALA A 41 1.19 11.38 -28.59
CA ALA A 41 0.97 11.37 -27.15
C ALA A 41 1.83 10.31 -26.43
N TYR A 42 2.49 10.75 -25.36
CA TYR A 42 3.31 9.94 -24.47
C TYR A 42 2.71 9.95 -23.07
N LEU A 43 2.68 8.80 -22.39
CA LEU A 43 2.26 8.70 -21.00
C LEU A 43 3.40 8.12 -20.16
N PHE A 44 3.93 8.94 -19.24
CA PHE A 44 4.96 8.58 -18.29
C PHE A 44 4.32 8.22 -16.96
N CYS A 45 4.36 6.93 -16.61
CA CYS A 45 3.79 6.37 -15.39
C CYS A 45 4.90 5.97 -14.43
N GLY A 46 4.68 6.06 -13.11
CA GLY A 46 5.63 5.52 -12.12
C GLY A 46 5.60 6.30 -10.81
N PRO A 47 6.30 5.85 -9.76
CA PRO A 47 6.24 6.49 -8.45
C PRO A 47 6.77 7.94 -8.49
N ARG A 48 6.45 8.71 -7.45
CA ARG A 48 6.91 10.10 -7.34
C ARG A 48 8.45 10.14 -7.26
N GLY A 49 9.06 11.21 -7.77
CA GLY A 49 10.49 11.47 -7.57
C GLY A 49 11.46 10.65 -8.44
N VAL A 50 11.00 9.70 -9.27
CA VAL A 50 11.84 8.90 -10.20
C VAL A 50 12.30 9.64 -11.47
N GLY A 51 11.84 10.88 -11.68
CA GLY A 51 12.30 11.72 -12.81
C GLY A 51 11.38 11.79 -14.03
N LYS A 52 10.08 11.48 -13.91
CA LYS A 52 9.08 11.57 -14.99
C LYS A 52 9.04 12.95 -15.67
N THR A 53 8.75 14.01 -14.90
CA THR A 53 8.69 15.40 -15.39
C THR A 53 10.04 15.86 -15.93
N THR A 54 11.13 15.44 -15.30
CA THR A 54 12.49 15.75 -15.77
C THR A 54 12.76 15.11 -17.14
N CYS A 55 12.42 13.83 -17.33
CA CYS A 55 12.55 13.17 -18.62
C CYS A 55 11.64 13.80 -19.68
N ALA A 56 10.42 14.22 -19.32
CA ALA A 56 9.52 14.95 -20.21
C ALA A 56 10.15 16.26 -20.71
N ARG A 57 10.75 17.03 -19.79
CA ARG A 57 11.47 18.27 -20.12
C ARG A 57 12.68 18.02 -21.03
N ILE A 58 13.49 17.01 -20.74
CA ILE A 58 14.64 16.64 -21.59
C ILE A 58 14.18 16.21 -22.99
N PHE A 59 13.11 15.41 -23.05
CA PHE A 59 12.54 14.96 -24.32
C PHE A 59 12.01 16.14 -25.14
N ALA A 60 11.26 17.04 -24.51
CA ALA A 60 10.76 18.26 -25.14
C ALA A 60 11.90 19.14 -25.69
N LYS A 61 12.94 19.33 -24.89
CA LYS A 61 14.14 20.09 -25.27
C LYS A 61 14.86 19.45 -26.46
N THR A 62 14.95 18.12 -26.48
CA THR A 62 15.67 17.38 -27.52
C THR A 62 14.92 17.39 -28.86
N ILE A 63 13.58 17.30 -28.84
CA ILE A 63 12.74 17.37 -30.06
C ILE A 63 12.89 18.73 -30.77
N ASN A 64 12.92 19.83 -30.00
CA ASN A 64 12.99 21.19 -30.55
C ASN A 64 14.42 21.71 -30.78
N CYS A 65 15.43 20.85 -30.57
CA CYS A 65 16.83 21.20 -30.79
C CYS A 65 17.15 21.26 -32.29
N LYS A 66 17.77 22.36 -32.74
CA LYS A 66 18.16 22.54 -34.16
C LYS A 66 19.40 21.71 -34.55
N ASN A 67 20.33 21.52 -33.61
CA ASN A 67 21.55 20.73 -33.79
C ASN A 67 21.51 19.53 -32.83
N LEU A 68 21.12 18.37 -33.35
CA LEU A 68 21.22 17.11 -32.60
C LEU A 68 22.67 16.63 -32.67
N SER A 69 23.24 16.25 -31.52
CA SER A 69 24.54 15.56 -31.51
C SER A 69 24.42 14.14 -32.07
N ASP A 70 25.55 13.53 -32.46
CA ASP A 70 25.59 12.12 -32.94
C ASP A 70 24.98 11.12 -31.94
N THR A 71 24.92 11.48 -30.65
CA THR A 71 24.29 10.68 -29.59
C THR A 71 22.83 11.03 -29.30
N VAL A 72 22.18 11.84 -30.17
CA VAL A 72 20.77 12.28 -30.05
C VAL A 72 20.55 13.02 -28.73
N GLU A 73 21.38 14.01 -28.46
CA GLU A 73 21.29 14.87 -27.28
C GLU A 73 21.11 16.33 -27.70
N ALA A 74 20.42 17.09 -26.85
CA ALA A 74 20.27 18.53 -27.04
C ALA A 74 21.64 19.22 -26.92
N CYS A 75 21.98 20.11 -27.85
CA CYS A 75 23.28 20.79 -27.87
C CYS A 75 23.47 21.83 -26.76
N ASN A 76 22.41 22.25 -26.06
CA ASN A 76 22.41 23.30 -25.03
C ASN A 76 22.89 24.70 -25.48
N GLU A 77 23.43 24.83 -26.69
CA GLU A 77 23.92 26.10 -27.23
C GLU A 77 22.89 26.82 -28.12
N CYS A 78 21.94 26.05 -28.66
CA CYS A 78 20.93 26.55 -29.58
C CYS A 78 19.97 27.55 -28.92
N GLU A 79 19.39 28.44 -29.72
CA GLU A 79 18.41 29.42 -29.25
C GLU A 79 17.21 28.73 -28.57
N SER A 80 16.68 27.64 -29.15
CA SER A 80 15.60 26.85 -28.54
C SER A 80 16.01 26.28 -27.16
N CYS A 81 17.26 25.85 -27.06
CA CYS A 81 17.83 25.22 -25.86
C CYS A 81 17.98 26.25 -24.73
N LYS A 82 18.57 27.40 -25.06
CA LYS A 82 18.74 28.53 -24.14
C LYS A 82 17.41 29.14 -23.72
N ALA A 83 16.46 29.27 -24.66
CA ALA A 83 15.13 29.77 -24.37
C ALA A 83 14.40 28.85 -23.38
N PHE A 84 14.52 27.53 -23.53
CA PHE A 84 13.94 26.57 -22.59
C PHE A 84 14.57 26.66 -21.19
N ASP A 85 15.91 26.72 -21.10
CA ASP A 85 16.59 26.80 -19.80
C ASP A 85 16.26 28.10 -19.05
N GLN A 86 15.96 29.18 -19.79
CA GLN A 86 15.49 30.46 -19.23
C GLN A 86 13.97 30.51 -19.00
N ASN A 87 13.24 29.41 -19.23
CA ASN A 87 11.76 29.34 -19.24
C ASN A 87 11.10 30.43 -20.11
N ARG A 88 11.73 30.80 -21.22
CA ARG A 88 11.24 31.76 -22.23
C ARG A 88 10.71 31.07 -23.49
N SER A 89 10.65 29.74 -23.50
CA SER A 89 10.19 28.98 -24.66
C SER A 89 8.68 29.12 -24.85
N PHE A 90 8.26 29.65 -26.00
CA PHE A 90 6.84 29.77 -26.35
C PHE A 90 6.20 28.47 -26.86
N ASN A 91 7.00 27.45 -27.21
CA ASN A 91 6.51 26.20 -27.80
C ASN A 91 6.54 25.02 -26.82
N ILE A 92 6.92 25.23 -25.56
CA ILE A 92 6.86 24.20 -24.52
C ILE A 92 5.95 24.75 -23.43
N HIS A 93 4.78 24.13 -23.29
CA HIS A 93 3.77 24.49 -22.30
C HIS A 93 3.80 23.45 -21.19
N GLU A 94 4.14 23.87 -19.98
CA GLU A 94 4.09 23.02 -18.78
C GLU A 94 2.82 23.36 -17.99
N LEU A 95 1.94 22.38 -17.81
CA LEU A 95 0.72 22.50 -17.00
C LEU A 95 0.77 21.47 -15.88
N ASP A 96 0.63 21.95 -14.65
CA ASP A 96 0.42 21.09 -13.48
C ASP A 96 -1.09 20.89 -13.28
N ALA A 97 -1.56 19.66 -13.49
CA ALA A 97 -2.97 19.32 -13.37
C ALA A 97 -3.48 19.34 -11.93
N ALA A 98 -2.59 19.25 -10.92
CA ALA A 98 -3.00 19.39 -9.53
C ALA A 98 -3.47 20.83 -9.21
N SER A 99 -2.84 21.81 -9.85
CA SER A 99 -3.15 23.23 -9.68
C SER A 99 -4.20 23.75 -10.67
N ASN A 100 -4.26 23.16 -11.88
CA ASN A 100 -5.14 23.57 -12.97
C ASN A 100 -6.06 22.41 -13.40
N ASN A 101 -6.92 21.96 -12.49
CA ASN A 101 -7.79 20.78 -12.69
C ASN A 101 -9.14 21.10 -13.37
N SER A 102 -9.41 22.38 -13.64
CA SER A 102 -10.69 22.83 -14.13
C SER A 102 -10.89 22.49 -15.61
N VAL A 103 -12.15 22.35 -16.03
CA VAL A 103 -12.51 22.11 -17.44
C VAL A 103 -12.09 23.30 -18.32
N GLU A 104 -12.11 24.50 -17.76
CA GLU A 104 -11.80 25.72 -18.50
C GLU A 104 -10.31 25.82 -18.84
N ASP A 105 -9.43 25.43 -17.91
CA ASP A 105 -7.97 25.40 -18.15
C ASP A 105 -7.63 24.45 -19.31
N ILE A 106 -8.28 23.28 -19.36
CA ILE A 106 -8.09 22.33 -20.45
C ILE A 106 -8.67 22.86 -21.77
N ARG A 107 -9.81 23.57 -21.75
CA ARG A 107 -10.33 24.22 -22.98
C ARG A 107 -9.38 25.27 -23.50
N ASN A 108 -8.85 26.13 -22.63
CA ASN A 108 -7.86 27.13 -22.99
C ASN A 108 -6.61 26.48 -23.61
N LEU A 109 -6.16 25.35 -23.06
CA LEU A 109 -5.06 24.58 -23.63
C LEU A 109 -5.42 24.03 -25.02
N ILE A 110 -6.62 23.47 -25.21
CA ILE A 110 -7.08 22.95 -26.50
C ILE A 110 -7.16 24.06 -27.57
N GLU A 111 -7.56 25.27 -27.20
CA GLU A 111 -7.53 26.42 -28.10
C GLU A 111 -6.10 26.79 -28.51
N GLN A 112 -5.16 26.77 -27.55
CA GLN A 112 -3.75 27.02 -27.82
C GLN A 112 -3.12 25.95 -28.74
N VAL A 113 -3.52 24.68 -28.59
CA VAL A 113 -3.03 23.55 -29.42
C VAL A 113 -3.30 23.77 -30.91
N ARG A 114 -4.39 24.47 -31.26
CA ARG A 114 -4.74 24.76 -32.65
C ARG A 114 -3.78 25.76 -33.32
N ILE A 115 -3.05 26.54 -32.52
CA ILE A 115 -2.13 27.56 -33.02
C ILE A 115 -0.79 26.87 -33.40
N PRO A 116 -0.28 27.07 -34.63
CA PRO A 116 1.01 26.49 -35.04
C PRO A 116 2.18 27.15 -34.27
N PRO A 117 3.28 26.41 -34.03
CA PRO A 117 4.45 26.95 -33.31
C PRO A 117 5.09 28.09 -34.09
N GLN A 118 5.44 29.17 -33.39
CA GLN A 118 6.14 30.32 -34.01
C GLN A 118 7.63 30.07 -34.21
N VAL A 119 8.25 29.23 -33.36
CA VAL A 119 9.69 28.95 -33.41
C VAL A 119 9.94 27.45 -33.25
N GLY A 120 10.51 26.78 -34.24
CA GLY A 120 10.77 25.34 -34.17
C GLY A 120 9.73 24.51 -34.93
N LYS A 121 9.73 23.19 -34.70
CA LYS A 121 8.92 22.24 -35.48
C LYS A 121 7.67 21.77 -34.75
N TYR A 122 7.72 21.67 -33.41
CA TYR A 122 6.65 21.09 -32.61
C TYR A 122 6.28 21.99 -31.41
N SER A 123 4.99 22.09 -31.13
CA SER A 123 4.44 22.61 -29.88
C SER A 123 4.24 21.44 -28.91
N ILE A 124 4.89 21.51 -27.75
CA ILE A 124 4.96 20.41 -26.80
C ILE A 124 4.19 20.79 -25.54
N TYR A 125 3.26 19.93 -25.14
CA TYR A 125 2.40 20.12 -23.98
C TYR A 125 2.75 19.06 -22.93
N ILE A 126 3.37 19.49 -21.84
CA ILE A 126 3.71 18.63 -20.70
C ILE A 126 2.62 18.83 -19.64
N ILE A 127 1.86 17.77 -19.35
CA ILE A 127 0.82 17.78 -18.31
C ILE A 127 1.29 16.86 -17.17
N ASP A 128 1.66 17.45 -16.04
CA ASP A 128 2.09 16.70 -14.85
C ASP A 128 0.89 16.35 -13.96
N GLU A 129 1.00 15.22 -13.25
CA GLU A 129 -0.04 14.62 -12.41
C GLU A 129 -1.42 14.57 -13.09
N VAL A 130 -1.48 14.12 -14.35
CA VAL A 130 -2.70 14.15 -15.18
C VAL A 130 -3.90 13.44 -14.55
N HIS A 131 -3.68 12.47 -13.65
CA HIS A 131 -4.74 11.80 -12.90
C HIS A 131 -5.55 12.73 -11.98
N MET A 132 -5.06 13.94 -11.71
CA MET A 132 -5.73 14.96 -10.90
C MET A 132 -6.75 15.78 -11.70
N LEU A 133 -6.81 15.62 -13.02
CA LEU A 133 -7.83 16.28 -13.86
C LEU A 133 -9.24 15.80 -13.51
N SER A 134 -10.20 16.72 -13.57
CA SER A 134 -11.62 16.38 -13.45
C SER A 134 -12.10 15.50 -14.60
N SER A 135 -13.08 14.63 -14.36
CA SER A 135 -13.64 13.72 -15.39
C SER A 135 -14.19 14.49 -16.60
N GLN A 136 -14.77 15.68 -16.38
CA GLN A 136 -15.25 16.53 -17.47
C GLN A 136 -14.08 17.07 -18.31
N ALA A 137 -12.98 17.46 -17.67
CA ALA A 137 -11.77 17.94 -18.36
C ALA A 137 -11.12 16.81 -19.18
N PHE A 138 -11.07 15.59 -18.66
CA PHE A 138 -10.61 14.41 -19.39
C PHE A 138 -11.41 14.16 -20.68
N ASN A 139 -12.74 14.23 -20.61
CA ASN A 139 -13.60 14.02 -21.78
C ASN A 139 -13.43 15.13 -22.84
N ALA A 140 -13.21 16.37 -22.39
CA ALA A 140 -12.89 17.48 -23.30
C ALA A 140 -11.54 17.24 -24.01
N PHE A 141 -10.57 16.69 -23.29
CA PHE A 141 -9.23 16.41 -23.80
C PHE A 141 -9.19 15.25 -24.81
N LEU A 142 -10.07 14.24 -24.68
CA LEU A 142 -10.12 13.07 -25.56
C LEU A 142 -10.21 13.43 -27.05
N LYS A 143 -11.05 14.40 -27.41
CA LYS A 143 -11.21 14.83 -28.82
C LYS A 143 -9.90 15.32 -29.42
N THR A 144 -9.08 15.98 -28.61
CA THR A 144 -7.78 16.54 -29.04
C THR A 144 -6.69 15.47 -29.09
N LEU A 145 -6.78 14.43 -28.24
CA LEU A 145 -5.89 13.28 -28.28
C LEU A 145 -6.20 12.32 -29.45
N GLU A 146 -7.45 12.28 -29.91
CA GLU A 146 -7.88 11.47 -31.06
C GLU A 146 -7.44 12.07 -32.39
N GLU A 147 -7.62 13.38 -32.54
CA GLU A 147 -7.29 14.12 -33.76
C GLU A 147 -6.28 15.25 -33.46
N PRO A 148 -5.05 14.92 -33.02
CA PRO A 148 -4.07 15.93 -32.70
C PRO A 148 -3.54 16.60 -33.98
N PRO A 149 -3.24 17.92 -33.94
CA PRO A 149 -2.50 18.56 -35.03
C PRO A 149 -1.13 17.92 -35.21
N ALA A 150 -0.63 17.87 -36.46
CA ALA A 150 0.66 17.26 -36.78
C ALA A 150 1.87 17.91 -36.06
N HIS A 151 1.73 19.17 -35.65
CA HIS A 151 2.76 19.91 -34.91
C HIS A 151 2.65 19.78 -33.39
N ALA A 152 1.59 19.18 -32.85
CA ALA A 152 1.36 19.07 -31.40
C ALA A 152 1.82 17.72 -30.86
N ILE A 153 2.59 17.75 -29.77
CA ILE A 153 3.02 16.55 -29.04
C ILE A 153 2.62 16.70 -27.56
N PHE A 154 1.90 15.71 -27.05
CA PHE A 154 1.49 15.63 -25.65
C PHE A 154 2.40 14.70 -24.86
N ILE A 155 2.86 15.16 -23.69
CA ILE A 155 3.60 14.35 -22.73
C ILE A 155 2.85 14.42 -21.41
N LEU A 156 2.16 13.34 -21.07
CA LEU A 156 1.39 13.20 -19.85
C LEU A 156 2.25 12.49 -18.81
N ALA A 157 2.28 12.96 -17.58
CA ALA A 157 2.92 12.28 -16.47
C ALA A 157 1.91 11.98 -15.36
N THR A 158 1.98 10.79 -14.78
CA THR A 158 1.14 10.39 -13.65
C THR A 158 1.91 9.51 -12.67
N THR A 159 1.62 9.67 -11.39
CA THR A 159 2.00 8.73 -10.34
C THR A 159 1.11 7.49 -10.30
N GLU A 160 -0.14 7.61 -10.75
CA GLU A 160 -1.17 6.59 -10.63
C GLU A 160 -1.74 6.21 -12.01
N LYS A 161 -1.27 5.09 -12.57
CA LYS A 161 -1.72 4.58 -13.88
C LYS A 161 -3.18 4.12 -13.87
N HIS A 162 -3.65 3.57 -12.76
CA HIS A 162 -4.98 2.97 -12.63
C HIS A 162 -6.11 4.01 -12.55
N LYS A 163 -5.81 5.27 -12.17
CA LYS A 163 -6.77 6.38 -12.19
C LYS A 163 -7.01 6.94 -13.59
N ILE A 164 -6.18 6.58 -14.57
CA ILE A 164 -6.34 7.02 -15.95
C ILE A 164 -7.36 6.15 -16.67
N ILE A 165 -8.30 6.78 -17.37
CA ILE A 165 -9.31 6.08 -18.15
C ILE A 165 -8.67 5.26 -19.29
N PRO A 166 -9.13 4.02 -19.55
CA PRO A 166 -8.56 3.16 -20.59
C PRO A 166 -8.52 3.78 -21.99
N THR A 167 -9.45 4.69 -22.29
CA THR A 167 -9.51 5.41 -23.57
C THR A 167 -8.31 6.30 -23.83
N ILE A 168 -7.67 6.86 -22.79
CA ILE A 168 -6.42 7.62 -22.93
C ILE A 168 -5.24 6.67 -23.06
N LEU A 169 -5.22 5.61 -22.27
CA LEU A 169 -4.16 4.59 -22.32
C LEU A 169 -4.03 3.98 -23.72
N SER A 170 -5.14 3.76 -24.42
CA SER A 170 -5.11 3.20 -25.78
C SER A 170 -4.57 4.16 -26.85
N ARG A 171 -4.51 5.47 -26.56
CA ARG A 171 -4.10 6.53 -27.50
C ARG A 171 -2.71 7.10 -27.19
N CYS A 172 -2.09 6.65 -26.10
CA CYS A 172 -0.78 7.12 -25.65
C CYS A 172 0.25 5.99 -25.71
N GLN A 173 1.49 6.33 -26.05
CA GLN A 173 2.61 5.41 -25.84
C GLN A 173 3.01 5.43 -24.36
N ILE A 174 2.89 4.29 -23.69
CA ILE A 174 3.11 4.19 -22.24
C ILE A 174 4.59 3.87 -21.95
N PHE A 175 5.17 4.65 -21.03
CA PHE A 175 6.49 4.42 -20.46
C PHE A 175 6.37 4.29 -18.95
N ASP A 176 6.62 3.08 -18.44
CA ASP A 176 6.57 2.78 -17.01
C ASP A 176 7.97 2.97 -16.40
N PHE A 177 8.11 4.01 -15.57
CA PHE A 177 9.29 4.33 -14.79
C PHE A 177 9.32 3.48 -13.52
N ASN A 178 10.43 2.77 -13.34
CA ASN A 178 10.64 1.92 -12.17
C ASN A 178 11.29 2.72 -11.02
N ARG A 179 11.18 2.19 -9.80
CA ARG A 179 11.96 2.70 -8.66
C ARG A 179 13.45 2.60 -8.96
N ILE A 180 14.18 3.63 -8.55
CA ILE A 180 15.63 3.68 -8.75
C ILE A 180 16.27 2.81 -7.68
N LYS A 181 17.24 1.99 -8.06
CA LYS A 181 17.90 1.08 -7.12
C LYS A 181 18.67 1.89 -6.08
N VAL A 182 18.81 1.32 -4.87
CA VAL A 182 19.59 1.92 -3.79
C VAL A 182 21.03 2.15 -4.24
N ASP A 183 21.66 1.16 -4.88
CA ASP A 183 23.04 1.28 -5.39
C ASP A 183 23.22 2.45 -6.38
N ASP A 184 22.29 2.61 -7.33
CA ASP A 184 22.33 3.69 -8.32
C ASP A 184 22.17 5.08 -7.65
N THR A 185 21.33 5.13 -6.61
CA THR A 185 21.10 6.34 -5.81
C THR A 185 22.36 6.72 -5.04
N VAL A 186 23.00 5.75 -4.38
CA VAL A 186 24.24 5.95 -3.62
C VAL A 186 25.36 6.43 -4.53
N GLN A 187 25.59 5.77 -5.68
CA GLN A 187 26.59 6.21 -6.66
C GLN A 187 26.39 7.65 -7.12
N TYR A 188 25.13 8.06 -7.30
CA TYR A 188 24.82 9.43 -7.68
C TYR A 188 25.04 10.43 -6.54
N LEU A 189 24.66 10.08 -5.31
CA LEU A 189 24.93 10.90 -4.12
C LEU A 189 26.44 11.05 -3.87
N GLU A 190 27.24 10.01 -4.09
CA GLU A 190 28.70 10.09 -4.03
C GLU A 190 29.27 11.08 -5.05
N HIS A 191 28.75 11.07 -6.28
CA HIS A 191 29.17 12.01 -7.31
C HIS A 191 28.84 13.46 -6.90
N ILE A 192 27.68 13.70 -6.29
CA ILE A 192 27.30 15.03 -5.80
C ILE A 192 28.17 15.46 -4.62
N ALA A 193 28.37 14.58 -3.63
CA ALA A 193 29.21 14.88 -2.46
C ALA A 193 30.65 15.24 -2.88
N LYS A 194 31.21 14.54 -3.88
CA LYS A 194 32.51 14.88 -4.48
C LYS A 194 32.48 16.25 -5.17
N SER A 195 31.42 16.58 -5.90
CA SER A 195 31.29 17.87 -6.59
C SER A 195 31.17 19.06 -5.63
N GLU A 196 30.61 18.83 -4.44
CA GLU A 196 30.42 19.85 -3.41
C GLU A 196 31.54 19.86 -2.34
N ASN A 197 32.54 18.99 -2.46
CA ASN A 197 33.64 18.81 -1.50
C ASN A 197 33.15 18.51 -0.07
N ILE A 198 32.17 17.62 0.06
CA ILE A 198 31.61 17.16 1.34
C ILE A 198 32.27 15.82 1.70
N ASN A 199 32.73 15.68 2.94
CA ASN A 199 33.20 14.40 3.46
C ASN A 199 31.99 13.52 3.79
N TYR A 200 32.00 12.28 3.36
CA TYR A 200 30.87 11.39 3.53
C TYR A 200 31.30 9.97 3.90
N ASP A 201 30.43 9.30 4.67
CA ASP A 201 30.46 7.86 4.91
C ASP A 201 29.50 7.16 3.93
N VAL A 202 29.94 6.05 3.34
CA VAL A 202 29.14 5.25 2.40
C VAL A 202 27.91 4.66 3.11
N ASP A 203 28.06 4.24 4.37
CA ASP A 203 26.96 3.68 5.15
C ASP A 203 25.89 4.75 5.47
N ALA A 204 26.29 6.03 5.59
CA ALA A 204 25.37 7.15 5.75
C ALA A 204 24.55 7.42 4.46
N LEU A 205 25.20 7.36 3.29
CA LEU A 205 24.51 7.52 2.00
C LEU A 205 23.52 6.37 1.74
N ASN A 206 23.86 5.15 2.16
CA ASN A 206 22.95 4.00 2.08
C ASN A 206 21.64 4.24 2.85
N ILE A 207 21.71 4.78 4.08
CA ILE A 207 20.51 5.10 4.87
C ILE A 207 19.65 6.14 4.13
N ILE A 208 20.27 7.19 3.58
CA ILE A 208 19.55 8.22 2.82
C ILE A 208 18.84 7.60 1.61
N ALA A 209 19.53 6.73 0.87
CA ALA A 209 18.99 6.06 -0.31
C ALA A 209 17.84 5.09 0.03
N GLN A 210 17.97 4.32 1.12
CA GLN A 210 16.89 3.46 1.62
C GLN A 210 15.67 4.28 2.05
N LYS A 211 15.89 5.37 2.81
CA LYS A 211 14.80 6.23 3.29
C LYS A 211 14.04 6.91 2.14
N ALA A 212 14.71 7.14 1.02
CA ALA A 212 14.11 7.72 -0.18
C ALA A 212 13.24 6.75 -0.99
N ASP A 213 13.20 5.45 -0.67
CA ASP A 213 12.34 4.44 -1.32
C ASP A 213 12.40 4.46 -2.87
N GLY A 214 13.59 4.70 -3.43
CA GLY A 214 13.84 4.77 -4.87
C GLY A 214 13.39 6.07 -5.57
N ALA A 215 13.03 7.11 -4.80
CA ALA A 215 12.74 8.45 -5.30
C ALA A 215 13.96 9.38 -5.18
N MET A 216 14.66 9.63 -6.29
CA MET A 216 15.87 10.47 -6.30
C MET A 216 15.64 11.90 -5.81
N ARG A 217 14.47 12.48 -6.10
CA ARG A 217 14.12 13.82 -5.59
C ARG A 217 14.13 13.86 -4.07
N ASP A 218 13.62 12.83 -3.43
CA ASP A 218 13.52 12.75 -1.99
C ASP A 218 14.89 12.43 -1.37
N ALA A 219 15.69 11.55 -2.02
CA ALA A 219 17.09 11.31 -1.65
C ALA A 219 17.92 12.60 -1.62
N LEU A 220 17.82 13.44 -2.66
CA LEU A 220 18.53 14.72 -2.72
C LEU A 220 18.03 15.72 -1.67
N SER A 221 16.73 15.73 -1.39
CA SER A 221 16.15 16.62 -0.38
C SER A 221 16.61 16.23 1.02
N ILE A 222 16.65 14.92 1.32
CA ILE A 222 17.20 14.38 2.55
C ILE A 222 18.70 14.69 2.67
N PHE A 223 19.44 14.51 1.58
CA PHE A 223 20.87 14.84 1.54
C PHE A 223 21.13 16.30 1.91
N ASP A 224 20.40 17.25 1.32
CA ASP A 224 20.51 18.68 1.66
C ASP A 224 20.17 18.97 3.12
N GLN A 225 19.13 18.32 3.64
CA GLN A 225 18.72 18.45 5.04
C GLN A 225 19.83 17.97 5.98
N VAL A 226 20.47 16.84 5.64
CA VAL A 226 21.59 16.28 6.39
C VAL A 226 22.81 17.19 6.32
N VAL A 227 23.15 17.74 5.14
CA VAL A 227 24.27 18.68 4.97
C VAL A 227 24.04 19.97 5.76
N SER A 228 22.82 20.51 5.73
CA SER A 228 22.46 21.71 6.50
C SER A 228 22.62 21.53 8.01
N PHE A 229 22.33 20.33 8.52
CA PHE A 229 22.45 19.99 9.94
C PHE A 229 23.89 19.62 10.35
N SER A 230 24.58 18.86 9.50
CA SER A 230 25.86 18.19 9.82
C SER A 230 27.09 19.02 9.44
N GLY A 231 26.88 20.06 8.62
CA GLY A 231 27.94 20.80 7.93
C GLY A 231 28.53 19.97 6.78
N ASN A 232 29.84 20.10 6.57
CA ASN A 232 30.56 19.42 5.48
C ASN A 232 30.93 17.95 5.78
N ASP A 233 30.53 17.41 6.94
CA ASP A 233 30.87 16.04 7.34
C ASP A 233 29.59 15.22 7.59
N ILE A 234 29.24 14.36 6.63
CA ILE A 234 28.12 13.42 6.70
C ILE A 234 28.63 12.10 7.29
N THR A 235 28.36 11.88 8.58
CA THR A 235 28.69 10.64 9.29
C THR A 235 27.45 9.82 9.59
N TYR A 236 27.61 8.50 9.73
CA TYR A 236 26.53 7.56 10.02
C TYR A 236 25.62 8.00 11.19
N GLN A 237 26.22 8.38 12.32
CA GLN A 237 25.49 8.78 13.53
C GLN A 237 24.65 10.06 13.34
N LYS A 238 25.21 11.07 12.66
CA LYS A 238 24.48 12.33 12.41
C LYS A 238 23.28 12.12 11.48
N VAL A 239 23.40 11.21 10.51
CA VAL A 239 22.30 10.88 9.60
C VAL A 239 21.16 10.17 10.34
N ILE A 240 21.49 9.24 11.23
CA ILE A 240 20.51 8.54 12.08
C ILE A 240 19.77 9.51 12.98
N GLU A 241 20.50 10.43 13.64
CA GLU A 241 19.90 11.44 14.52
C GLU A 241 18.97 12.39 13.76
N ASN A 242 19.39 12.86 12.57
CA ASN A 242 18.57 13.79 11.77
C ASN A 242 17.35 13.10 11.15
N LEU A 243 17.54 11.90 10.57
CA LEU A 243 16.45 11.16 9.94
C LEU A 243 15.53 10.46 10.94
N ASN A 244 15.89 10.47 12.23
CA ASN A 244 15.23 9.74 13.29
C ASN A 244 14.98 8.28 12.86
N VAL A 245 16.04 7.63 12.38
CA VAL A 245 16.05 6.20 12.00
C VAL A 245 16.70 5.41 13.12
N LEU A 246 16.20 4.22 13.42
CA LEU A 246 16.81 3.36 14.43
C LEU A 246 18.09 2.73 13.91
N ASP A 247 19.15 2.79 14.71
CA ASP A 247 20.41 2.14 14.39
C ASP A 247 20.20 0.62 14.33
N TYR A 248 20.77 -0.02 13.29
CA TYR A 248 20.76 -1.47 13.15
C TYR A 248 21.38 -2.17 14.37
N GLU A 249 22.32 -1.53 15.07
CA GLU A 249 22.94 -2.09 16.28
C GLU A 249 21.93 -2.41 17.39
N TYR A 250 20.83 -1.65 17.49
CA TYR A 250 19.77 -1.96 18.44
C TYR A 250 19.09 -3.29 18.09
N TYR A 251 18.79 -3.52 16.82
CA TYR A 251 18.17 -4.78 16.38
C TYR A 251 19.12 -5.97 16.57
N PHE A 252 20.40 -5.81 16.28
CA PHE A 252 21.40 -6.85 16.54
C PHE A 252 21.49 -7.19 18.04
N ARG A 253 21.56 -6.18 18.92
CA ARG A 253 21.57 -6.35 20.38
C ARG A 253 20.31 -7.05 20.90
N LEU A 254 19.15 -6.69 20.36
CA LEU A 254 17.88 -7.31 20.72
C LEU A 254 17.81 -8.77 20.29
N THR A 255 18.23 -9.08 19.06
CA THR A 255 18.30 -10.46 18.57
C THR A 255 19.22 -11.32 19.44
N ASP A 256 20.37 -10.79 19.88
CA ASP A 256 21.26 -11.49 20.81
C ASP A 256 20.63 -11.67 22.21
N ALA A 257 19.85 -10.69 22.68
CA ALA A 257 19.12 -10.78 23.94
C ALA A 257 17.99 -11.82 23.88
N PHE A 258 17.28 -11.92 22.75
CA PHE A 258 16.25 -12.96 22.52
C PHE A 258 16.87 -14.36 22.56
N LEU A 259 18.04 -14.56 21.95
CA LEU A 259 18.75 -15.84 21.98
C LEU A 259 19.22 -16.23 23.39
N LYS A 260 19.62 -15.25 24.21
CA LYS A 260 20.01 -15.46 25.61
C LYS A 260 18.81 -15.56 26.56
N ASN A 261 17.61 -15.26 26.08
CA ASN A 261 16.38 -15.14 26.85
C ASN A 261 16.49 -14.11 27.99
N ASP A 262 17.06 -12.95 27.68
CA ASP A 262 17.20 -11.84 28.62
C ASP A 262 16.08 -10.81 28.40
N ILE A 263 14.96 -11.02 29.11
CA ILE A 263 13.79 -10.13 29.06
C ILE A 263 14.16 -8.74 29.62
N SER A 264 14.99 -8.68 30.66
CA SER A 264 15.36 -7.42 31.31
C SER A 264 16.14 -6.52 30.37
N THR A 265 17.18 -7.04 29.73
CA THR A 265 17.98 -6.27 28.76
C THR A 265 17.14 -5.86 27.55
N THR A 266 16.22 -6.71 27.11
CA THR A 266 15.29 -6.40 26.00
C THR A 266 14.39 -5.22 26.32
N LEU A 267 13.72 -5.23 27.49
CA LEU A 267 12.83 -4.15 27.91
C LEU A 267 13.58 -2.85 28.18
N LEU A 268 14.79 -2.92 28.75
CA LEU A 268 15.65 -1.75 28.94
C LEU A 268 16.06 -1.13 27.61
N THR A 269 16.49 -1.96 26.65
CA THR A 269 16.85 -1.50 25.30
C THR A 269 15.65 -0.87 24.58
N PHE A 270 14.45 -1.42 24.75
CA PHE A 270 13.23 -0.81 24.23
C PHE A 270 12.91 0.53 24.90
N ASN A 271 13.11 0.66 26.21
CA ASN A 271 12.90 1.93 26.90
C ASN A 271 13.91 3.00 26.43
N GLU A 272 15.18 2.65 26.22
CA GLU A 272 16.19 3.55 25.63
C GLU A 272 15.75 4.09 24.26
N ILE A 273 15.11 3.24 23.45
CA ILE A 273 14.58 3.61 22.13
C ILE A 273 13.42 4.61 22.27
N LEU A 274 12.49 4.36 23.20
CA LEU A 274 11.37 5.28 23.44
C LEU A 274 11.85 6.63 24.00
N ASP A 275 12.84 6.62 24.90
CA ASP A 275 13.41 7.84 25.50
C ASP A 275 14.10 8.74 24.47
N LYS A 276 14.62 8.15 23.38
CA LYS A 276 15.15 8.88 22.22
C LYS A 276 14.06 9.46 21.30
N GLY A 277 12.78 9.21 21.58
CA GLY A 277 11.64 9.77 20.84
C GLY A 277 11.21 8.96 19.62
N PHE A 278 11.59 7.69 19.52
CA PHE A 278 11.16 6.81 18.43
C PHE A 278 9.75 6.26 18.66
N ASP A 279 8.97 6.10 17.58
CA ASP A 279 7.65 5.47 17.64
C ASP A 279 7.78 3.94 17.77
N ALA A 280 7.02 3.37 18.70
CA ALA A 280 7.00 1.92 18.94
C ALA A 280 6.50 1.11 17.73
N HIS A 281 5.66 1.69 16.86
CA HIS A 281 5.21 1.08 15.61
C HIS A 281 6.37 0.95 14.61
N HIS A 282 7.14 2.03 14.42
CA HIS A 282 8.31 2.00 13.53
C HIS A 282 9.34 0.99 14.03
N PHE A 283 9.49 0.87 15.35
CA PHE A 283 10.33 -0.14 15.96
C PHE A 283 9.90 -1.58 15.61
N ILE A 284 8.61 -1.94 15.76
CA ILE A 284 8.10 -3.29 15.40
C ILE A 284 8.26 -3.57 13.90
N SER A 285 7.93 -2.60 13.05
CA SER A 285 8.06 -2.75 11.60
C SER A 285 9.52 -2.98 11.19
N GLY A 286 10.46 -2.21 11.75
CA GLY A 286 11.88 -2.41 11.52
C GLY A 286 12.42 -3.72 12.10
N LEU A 287 11.87 -4.21 13.22
CA LEU A 287 12.22 -5.52 13.78
C LEU A 287 11.77 -6.66 12.84
N SER A 288 10.57 -6.56 12.28
CA SER A 288 10.08 -7.49 11.24
C SER A 288 11.00 -7.49 10.01
N GLU A 289 11.43 -6.32 9.56
CA GLU A 289 12.37 -6.18 8.44
C GLU A 289 13.74 -6.80 8.77
N HIS A 290 14.24 -6.61 10.00
CA HIS A 290 15.47 -7.23 10.47
C HIS A 290 15.40 -8.76 10.45
N PHE A 291 14.32 -9.36 10.95
CA PHE A 291 14.13 -10.82 10.90
C PHE A 291 13.99 -11.34 9.46
N ARG A 292 13.31 -10.60 8.58
CA ARG A 292 13.26 -10.92 7.14
C ARG A 292 14.67 -10.92 6.55
N ASN A 293 15.48 -9.91 6.84
CA ASN A 293 16.84 -9.81 6.33
C ASN A 293 17.74 -10.94 6.85
N LEU A 294 17.61 -11.33 8.14
CA LEU A 294 18.31 -12.50 8.71
C LEU A 294 17.92 -13.81 8.02
N LEU A 295 16.64 -13.98 7.67
CA LEU A 295 16.14 -15.15 6.94
C LEU A 295 16.72 -15.20 5.52
N VAL A 296 16.70 -14.07 4.81
CA VAL A 296 17.25 -13.91 3.46
C VAL A 296 18.77 -14.12 3.43
N CYS A 297 19.48 -13.86 4.52
CA CYS A 297 20.93 -14.12 4.63
C CYS A 297 21.29 -15.61 4.77
N LYS A 298 20.34 -16.51 5.05
CA LYS A 298 20.64 -17.95 5.22
C LYS A 298 21.05 -18.62 3.92
N ASP A 299 20.40 -18.25 2.82
CA ASP A 299 20.73 -18.81 1.51
C ASP A 299 21.72 -17.88 0.79
N GLU A 300 22.81 -18.44 0.28
CA GLU A 300 23.86 -17.65 -0.40
C GLU A 300 23.37 -17.00 -1.69
N ILE A 301 22.34 -17.57 -2.32
CA ILE A 301 21.74 -17.06 -3.57
C ILE A 301 20.90 -15.80 -3.28
N THR A 302 20.21 -15.77 -2.13
CA THR A 302 19.30 -14.67 -1.79
C THR A 302 20.01 -13.45 -1.21
N LEU A 303 21.33 -13.53 -0.96
CA LEU A 303 22.16 -12.39 -0.56
C LEU A 303 22.08 -11.19 -1.51
N GLN A 304 21.77 -11.42 -2.80
CA GLN A 304 21.59 -10.34 -3.78
C GLN A 304 20.34 -9.49 -3.50
N LEU A 305 19.37 -10.00 -2.75
CA LEU A 305 18.12 -9.30 -2.42
C LEU A 305 18.28 -8.32 -1.25
N LEU A 306 19.44 -8.29 -0.59
CA LEU A 306 19.72 -7.42 0.54
C LEU A 306 20.17 -6.03 0.09
N GLU A 307 19.29 -5.06 0.29
CA GLU A 307 19.52 -3.65 0.02
C GLU A 307 20.25 -2.94 1.18
N VAL A 308 21.19 -3.61 1.85
CA VAL A 308 21.98 -3.04 2.96
C VAL A 308 23.46 -2.86 2.59
N GLY A 309 24.13 -1.91 3.24
CA GLY A 309 25.55 -1.63 3.08
C GLY A 309 26.45 -2.84 3.36
N ALA A 310 27.67 -2.82 2.81
CA ALA A 310 28.58 -3.97 2.84
C ALA A 310 28.96 -4.40 4.27
N ASN A 311 29.22 -3.45 5.17
CA ASN A 311 29.55 -3.73 6.57
C ASN A 311 28.39 -4.40 7.33
N ILE A 312 27.18 -3.90 7.10
CA ILE A 312 25.97 -4.41 7.75
C ILE A 312 25.66 -5.83 7.24
N ARG A 313 25.90 -6.09 5.94
CA ARG A 313 25.73 -7.42 5.33
C ARG A 313 26.63 -8.47 6.00
N GLU A 314 27.86 -8.12 6.37
CA GLU A 314 28.75 -9.04 7.11
C GLU A 314 28.22 -9.35 8.51
N LYS A 315 27.77 -8.33 9.26
CA LYS A 315 27.14 -8.54 10.59
C LYS A 315 25.92 -9.47 10.52
N TYR A 316 25.05 -9.30 9.52
CA TYR A 316 23.93 -10.21 9.29
C TYR A 316 24.41 -11.65 9.02
N LYS A 317 25.45 -11.82 8.19
CA LYS A 317 26.01 -13.15 7.88
C LYS A 317 26.53 -13.85 9.13
N ASP A 318 27.18 -13.13 10.03
CA ASP A 318 27.71 -13.70 11.28
C ASP A 318 26.59 -14.10 12.23
N GLN A 319 25.57 -13.27 12.39
CA GLN A 319 24.44 -13.58 13.28
C GLN A 319 23.60 -14.75 12.76
N THR A 320 23.38 -14.83 11.45
CA THR A 320 22.61 -15.90 10.80
C THR A 320 23.19 -17.31 11.02
N ARG A 321 24.49 -17.44 11.31
CA ARG A 321 25.13 -18.72 11.65
C ARG A 321 24.63 -19.32 12.96
N VAL A 322 24.24 -18.47 13.91
CA VAL A 322 23.79 -18.88 15.25
C VAL A 322 22.29 -19.16 15.27
N LEU A 323 21.52 -18.50 14.40
CA LEU A 323 20.06 -18.57 14.36
C LEU A 323 19.54 -19.82 13.64
N THR A 324 18.41 -20.35 14.08
CA THR A 324 17.69 -21.41 13.35
C THR A 324 16.50 -20.89 12.55
N PRO A 325 16.17 -21.49 11.39
CA PRO A 325 15.06 -21.02 10.55
C PRO A 325 13.71 -20.98 11.29
N ASP A 326 13.42 -21.99 12.11
CA ASP A 326 12.17 -22.07 12.89
C ASP A 326 11.97 -20.86 13.82
N PHE A 327 13.05 -20.42 14.47
CA PHE A 327 13.04 -19.22 15.31
C PHE A 327 12.70 -17.97 14.50
N LEU A 328 13.27 -17.82 13.29
CA LEU A 328 13.01 -16.67 12.43
C LEU A 328 11.56 -16.65 11.91
N PHE A 329 11.01 -17.80 11.53
CA PHE A 329 9.61 -17.90 11.11
C PHE A 329 8.64 -17.55 12.24
N LYS A 330 8.82 -18.13 13.44
CA LYS A 330 8.02 -17.78 14.62
C LYS A 330 8.17 -16.31 15.00
N SER A 331 9.39 -15.77 14.93
CA SER A 331 9.64 -14.36 15.23
C SER A 331 8.94 -13.41 14.26
N LEU A 332 8.93 -13.74 12.96
CA LEU A 332 8.18 -13.00 11.94
C LEU A 332 6.67 -13.09 12.13
N GLU A 333 6.15 -14.25 12.51
CA GLU A 333 4.72 -14.44 12.76
C GLU A 333 4.25 -13.59 13.95
N ILE A 334 5.00 -13.64 15.06
CA ILE A 334 4.74 -12.80 16.24
C ILE A 334 4.82 -11.32 15.86
N SER A 335 5.90 -10.91 15.19
CA SER A 335 6.08 -9.49 14.85
C SER A 335 4.93 -8.96 13.97
N ASN A 336 4.46 -9.73 12.99
CA ASN A 336 3.29 -9.37 12.18
C ASN A 336 1.97 -9.32 12.97
N LYS A 337 1.75 -10.27 13.89
CA LYS A 337 0.56 -10.30 14.76
C LYS A 337 0.48 -9.03 15.61
N TYR A 338 1.60 -8.62 16.20
CA TYR A 338 1.65 -7.41 17.02
C TYR A 338 1.65 -6.13 16.18
N ASP A 339 2.22 -6.12 14.96
CA ASP A 339 2.12 -4.99 14.03
C ASP A 339 0.65 -4.69 13.67
N TYR A 340 -0.12 -5.72 13.28
CA TYR A 340 -1.54 -5.56 12.96
C TYR A 340 -2.39 -5.10 14.17
N GLY A 341 -2.09 -5.66 15.35
CA GLY A 341 -2.78 -5.29 16.60
C GLY A 341 -2.41 -3.91 17.14
N TYR A 342 -1.35 -3.26 16.65
CA TYR A 342 -0.85 -2.01 17.23
C TYR A 342 -1.87 -0.86 17.14
N ARG A 343 -2.62 -0.78 16.03
CA ARG A 343 -3.61 0.29 15.82
C ARG A 343 -4.85 0.14 16.70
N THR A 344 -5.22 -1.10 17.04
CA THR A 344 -6.43 -1.41 17.82
C THR A 344 -6.17 -1.40 19.33
N SER A 345 -4.91 -1.54 19.74
CA SER A 345 -4.52 -1.58 21.14
C SER A 345 -4.66 -0.24 21.85
N ARG A 346 -5.35 -0.25 23.01
CA ARG A 346 -5.51 0.93 23.89
C ARG A 346 -4.18 1.38 24.50
N ASN A 347 -3.32 0.43 24.87
CA ASN A 347 -1.99 0.71 25.41
C ASN A 347 -0.92 0.18 24.46
N LYS A 348 -0.44 1.08 23.58
CA LYS A 348 0.53 0.77 22.52
C LYS A 348 1.88 0.29 23.07
N ARG A 349 2.32 0.86 24.20
CA ARG A 349 3.60 0.48 24.83
C ARG A 349 3.57 -0.95 25.35
N LEU A 350 2.55 -1.28 26.15
CA LEU A 350 2.38 -2.64 26.68
C LEU A 350 2.26 -3.67 25.55
N HIS A 351 1.58 -3.31 24.47
CA HIS A 351 1.42 -4.18 23.30
C HIS A 351 2.78 -4.58 22.69
N VAL A 352 3.72 -3.64 22.57
CA VAL A 352 5.07 -3.93 22.07
C VAL A 352 5.90 -4.69 23.10
N GLU A 353 5.79 -4.35 24.39
CA GLU A 353 6.48 -5.06 25.47
C GLU A 353 6.06 -6.54 25.54
N LEU A 354 4.78 -6.83 25.34
CA LEU A 354 4.27 -8.21 25.25
C LEU A 354 4.86 -8.96 24.05
N ALA A 355 4.97 -8.31 22.90
CA ALA A 355 5.61 -8.89 21.71
C ALA A 355 7.07 -9.30 22.01
N LEU A 356 7.82 -8.40 22.66
CA LEU A 356 9.22 -8.63 23.03
C LEU A 356 9.38 -9.79 24.04
N ILE A 357 8.47 -9.90 25.00
CA ILE A 357 8.44 -11.00 25.96
C ILE A 357 8.12 -12.33 25.26
N GLU A 358 7.14 -12.33 24.34
CA GLU A 358 6.79 -13.54 23.57
C GLU A 358 7.96 -14.01 22.69
N LEU A 359 8.69 -13.07 22.07
CA LEU A 359 9.90 -13.36 21.30
C LEU A 359 11.02 -13.98 22.15
N CYS A 360 11.23 -13.50 23.38
CA CYS A 360 12.19 -14.12 24.32
C CYS A 360 11.80 -15.58 24.65
N ASN A 361 10.50 -15.83 24.84
CA ASN A 361 10.00 -17.15 25.21
C ASN A 361 10.15 -18.22 24.11
N ILE A 362 10.24 -17.85 22.83
CA ILE A 362 10.50 -18.83 21.75
C ILE A 362 11.81 -19.59 22.00
N ALA A 363 12.84 -18.92 22.51
CA ALA A 363 14.12 -19.56 22.80
C ALA A 363 14.03 -20.61 23.93
N LEU A 364 13.05 -20.48 24.84
CA LEU A 364 12.81 -21.43 25.93
C LEU A 364 12.13 -22.73 25.46
N GLU A 365 11.19 -22.65 24.52
CA GLU A 365 10.53 -23.85 23.99
C GLU A 365 11.54 -24.84 23.41
N LYS A 366 12.61 -24.30 22.80
CA LYS A 366 13.70 -25.08 22.23
C LYS A 366 14.63 -25.72 23.28
N LYS A 367 14.92 -25.02 24.38
CA LYS A 367 15.65 -25.62 25.52
C LYS A 367 14.82 -26.69 26.23
N LYS A 368 13.48 -26.62 26.18
CA LYS A 368 12.62 -27.69 26.72
C LYS A 368 12.52 -28.89 25.78
N SER A 369 12.51 -28.70 24.46
CA SER A 369 12.56 -29.83 23.51
C SER A 369 13.89 -30.57 23.56
N ASP A 370 15.03 -29.86 23.64
CA ASP A 370 16.36 -30.49 23.73
C ASP A 370 16.60 -31.18 25.09
N ASN A 371 15.98 -30.71 26.18
CA ASN A 371 16.06 -31.37 27.50
C ASN A 371 15.09 -32.55 27.67
N ASN A 372 14.02 -32.63 26.88
CA ASN A 372 13.12 -33.79 26.92
C ASN A 372 13.71 -35.01 26.21
N GLU A 373 14.56 -34.84 25.20
CA GLU A 373 15.29 -35.97 24.58
C GLU A 373 16.38 -36.57 25.49
N LEU A 374 16.86 -35.82 26.50
CA LEU A 374 17.86 -36.29 27.48
C LEU A 374 17.25 -36.95 28.73
N ASN A 375 15.94 -36.79 28.96
CA ASN A 375 15.25 -37.29 30.17
C ASN A 375 14.42 -38.57 29.92
N GLU A 376 14.36 -39.11 28.70
CA GLU A 376 13.68 -40.38 28.40
C GLU A 376 14.57 -41.64 28.54
N ILE A 377 15.85 -41.51 28.94
CA ILE A 377 16.79 -42.65 29.00
C ILE A 377 17.06 -43.13 30.45
N THR A 378 16.51 -42.49 31.48
CA THR A 378 16.72 -42.91 32.88
C THR A 378 15.45 -43.45 33.51
N ASP A 379 15.03 -44.65 33.10
CA ASP A 379 14.27 -45.58 33.95
C ASP A 379 14.22 -46.96 33.30
N THR A 380 15.31 -47.72 33.45
CA THR A 380 15.30 -49.20 33.49
C THR A 380 16.66 -49.66 34.02
N VAL A 381 16.78 -49.71 35.34
CA VAL A 381 17.84 -50.49 36.00
C VAL A 381 17.26 -51.87 36.29
N GLU A 382 17.53 -52.83 35.39
CA GLU A 382 17.53 -54.25 35.75
C GLU A 382 18.97 -54.75 35.87
N ILE A 383 19.23 -55.35 37.03
CA ILE A 383 20.50 -55.89 37.51
C ILE A 383 20.65 -57.30 36.96
N ILE A 384 21.75 -57.62 36.25
CA ILE A 384 22.40 -58.95 36.19
C ILE A 384 23.90 -58.73 35.79
N PRO A 385 24.86 -59.53 36.31
CA PRO A 385 26.23 -59.10 36.52
C PRO A 385 27.21 -59.38 35.35
N LYS A 386 28.33 -58.66 35.41
CA LYS A 386 29.49 -58.74 34.51
C LYS A 386 30.12 -60.15 34.47
N GLU A 387 30.38 -60.63 33.27
CA GLU A 387 31.57 -61.45 32.97
C GLU A 387 32.36 -60.85 31.79
N VAL A 388 33.67 -60.99 31.92
CA VAL A 388 34.76 -60.36 31.18
C VAL A 388 35.23 -61.33 30.10
N THR A 389 35.54 -60.86 28.90
CA THR A 389 36.60 -61.34 27.96
C THR A 389 36.43 -60.60 26.62
N SER A 390 37.29 -59.63 26.27
CA SER A 390 38.63 -59.72 25.66
C SER A 390 38.61 -59.81 24.12
N HIS A 391 39.31 -58.84 23.51
CA HIS A 391 39.97 -58.86 22.20
C HIS A 391 39.08 -58.77 20.95
N GLU A 392 39.45 -58.15 19.83
CA GLU A 392 40.59 -57.33 19.37
C GLU A 392 40.15 -56.78 17.98
N VAL A 393 40.28 -55.48 17.70
CA VAL A 393 41.28 -54.88 16.77
C VAL A 393 40.92 -54.90 15.26
N LYS A 394 40.67 -53.67 14.75
CA LYS A 394 41.14 -53.06 13.47
C LYS A 394 40.68 -53.72 12.15
N LYS A 395 40.51 -53.06 11.00
CA LYS A 395 40.81 -51.70 10.51
C LYS A 395 40.14 -51.58 9.11
N THR A 396 39.69 -50.37 8.77
CA THR A 396 39.70 -49.68 7.45
C THR A 396 39.56 -50.46 6.14
N VAL A 397 38.75 -49.96 5.20
CA VAL A 397 39.19 -49.31 3.93
C VAL A 397 37.97 -48.76 3.15
N GLU A 398 38.22 -47.63 2.48
CA GLU A 398 37.38 -46.78 1.61
C GLU A 398 36.58 -47.49 0.48
N PRO A 399 35.53 -46.86 -0.08
CA PRO A 399 35.02 -47.22 -1.40
C PRO A 399 35.38 -46.18 -2.48
N LYS A 400 35.82 -46.70 -3.63
CA LYS A 400 35.77 -46.04 -4.95
C LYS A 400 34.39 -46.27 -5.58
N ILE A 401 33.85 -45.26 -6.26
CA ILE A 401 32.79 -45.45 -7.27
C ILE A 401 33.23 -44.79 -8.58
N LYS A 402 33.16 -45.57 -9.67
CA LYS A 402 33.16 -45.12 -11.07
C LYS A 402 31.72 -45.19 -11.60
N ILE A 403 31.50 -44.31 -12.56
CA ILE A 403 30.25 -43.91 -13.24
C ILE A 403 29.91 -44.85 -14.41
N GLU A 404 28.69 -44.65 -14.97
CA GLU A 404 28.15 -45.03 -16.30
C GLU A 404 27.51 -46.42 -16.40
N ASP A 405 26.36 -46.65 -17.05
CA ASP A 405 25.48 -45.82 -17.89
C ASP A 405 24.18 -46.62 -18.15
N GLN A 406 23.17 -45.99 -18.74
CA GLN A 406 22.24 -46.51 -19.77
C GLN A 406 20.77 -46.06 -19.65
N ASN A 407 20.19 -45.96 -20.84
CA ASN A 407 19.21 -45.01 -21.32
C ASN A 407 17.98 -45.77 -21.88
N LYS A 408 16.86 -45.05 -22.10
CA LYS A 408 15.67 -45.39 -22.95
C LYS A 408 14.67 -46.42 -22.35
N GLN A 409 13.34 -46.36 -22.54
CA GLN A 409 12.46 -45.65 -23.49
C GLN A 409 10.99 -45.70 -23.02
N ILE A 410 10.28 -44.57 -23.16
CA ILE A 410 8.89 -44.34 -23.66
C ILE A 410 7.78 -45.38 -23.35
N LEU A 411 6.71 -44.94 -22.67
CA LEU A 411 5.34 -45.42 -22.91
C LEU A 411 4.34 -44.25 -22.90
N SER A 412 3.47 -44.26 -23.92
CA SER A 412 2.52 -43.24 -24.31
C SER A 412 1.19 -43.26 -23.53
N SER A 413 0.68 -42.06 -23.25
CA SER A 413 -0.73 -41.61 -23.28
C SER A 413 -1.84 -42.56 -22.81
N LYS A 414 -2.43 -42.24 -21.64
CA LYS A 414 -3.86 -42.41 -21.35
C LYS A 414 -4.40 -41.13 -20.70
N LYS A 415 -5.48 -40.60 -21.28
CA LYS A 415 -6.26 -39.44 -20.79
C LYS A 415 -6.81 -39.69 -19.37
N PRO A 416 -6.80 -38.71 -18.46
CA PRO A 416 -7.71 -38.71 -17.32
C PRO A 416 -9.08 -38.14 -17.73
N LYS A 417 -10.13 -38.81 -17.25
CA LYS A 417 -11.53 -38.42 -17.37
C LYS A 417 -11.83 -37.23 -16.45
N ASN A 418 -12.73 -36.37 -16.92
CA ASN A 418 -13.39 -35.28 -16.19
C ASN A 418 -13.84 -35.71 -14.79
N ILE A 419 -13.41 -34.96 -13.79
CA ILE A 419 -14.02 -34.91 -12.47
C ILE A 419 -14.60 -33.50 -12.32
N SER A 420 -15.86 -33.49 -11.92
CA SER A 420 -16.75 -32.35 -11.73
C SER A 420 -16.16 -31.26 -10.84
N SER A 421 -16.39 -30.03 -11.28
CA SER A 421 -16.32 -28.78 -10.53
C SER A 421 -17.00 -28.89 -9.16
N PHE A 422 -16.20 -28.89 -8.10
CA PHE A 422 -16.66 -28.48 -6.77
C PHE A 422 -16.61 -26.95 -6.70
N SER A 423 -17.78 -26.34 -6.61
CA SER A 423 -17.97 -24.91 -6.39
C SER A 423 -17.88 -24.64 -4.89
N ILE A 424 -16.83 -23.97 -4.45
CA ILE A 424 -16.70 -23.40 -3.11
C ILE A 424 -17.09 -21.93 -3.25
N LYS A 425 -18.40 -21.66 -3.15
CA LYS A 425 -18.90 -20.38 -2.68
C LYS A 425 -19.17 -20.57 -1.20
N ASP A 426 -18.14 -20.34 -0.40
CA ASP A 426 -18.24 -19.77 0.94
C ASP A 426 -16.83 -19.43 1.39
N ASN A 427 -16.69 -18.22 1.93
CA ASN A 427 -15.49 -17.59 2.49
C ASN A 427 -14.46 -17.05 1.48
N LEU A 428 -14.64 -15.77 1.12
CA LEU A 428 -13.66 -14.70 1.30
C LEU A 428 -14.23 -13.39 0.70
N VAL A 429 -14.97 -12.65 1.53
CA VAL A 429 -15.29 -11.23 1.29
C VAL A 429 -14.14 -10.40 1.84
N ALA A 430 -13.58 -9.55 0.97
CA ALA A 430 -12.51 -8.61 1.26
C ALA A 430 -12.95 -7.50 2.23
N PRO A 431 -12.06 -6.99 3.10
CA PRO A 431 -12.31 -5.76 3.84
C PRO A 431 -12.01 -4.55 2.94
N LYS A 432 -12.99 -3.65 2.83
CA LYS A 432 -12.81 -2.28 2.34
C LYS A 432 -12.80 -1.34 3.55
N ILE A 433 -11.68 -0.66 3.77
CA ILE A 433 -11.65 0.61 4.48
C ILE A 433 -10.68 1.51 3.73
N GLU A 434 -11.18 2.61 3.17
CA GLU A 434 -10.47 3.88 3.16
C GLU A 434 -11.47 5.03 3.30
N SER A 435 -11.34 5.67 4.46
CA SER A 435 -11.53 7.08 4.82
C SER A 435 -11.98 8.09 3.76
N LYS A 436 -12.83 9.02 4.22
CA LYS A 436 -12.53 10.47 4.15
C LYS A 436 -13.25 11.24 5.26
N GLN A 437 -12.46 11.89 6.11
CA GLN A 437 -12.84 13.05 6.90
C GLN A 437 -12.30 14.33 6.22
N LYS A 438 -13.10 15.40 6.25
CA LYS A 438 -12.73 16.83 6.32
C LYS A 438 -13.67 17.40 7.39
N ILE A 439 -13.18 17.82 8.56
CA ILE A 439 -12.74 19.18 8.98
C ILE A 439 -13.84 20.24 8.88
N GLU A 440 -14.40 20.63 10.03
CA GLU A 440 -14.74 21.98 10.53
C GLU A 440 -14.59 21.88 12.08
N GLU A 441 -13.54 22.45 12.70
CA GLU A 441 -13.44 23.77 13.34
C GLU A 441 -14.53 24.11 14.39
N ASN A 442 -14.11 23.92 15.66
CA ASN A 442 -14.36 24.70 16.89
C ASN A 442 -15.75 25.30 17.18
N GLU A 443 -16.42 24.75 18.20
CA GLU A 443 -17.01 25.55 19.28
C GLU A 443 -16.68 24.93 20.65
N GLU A 444 -16.17 25.76 21.56
CA GLU A 444 -15.82 25.43 22.93
C GLU A 444 -17.05 25.32 23.84
N ILE A 445 -17.11 24.23 24.61
CA ILE A 445 -17.49 24.11 26.02
C ILE A 445 -18.77 24.87 26.46
N ASN A 446 -19.82 24.10 26.76
CA ASN A 446 -20.55 24.30 28.01
C ASN A 446 -20.96 22.97 28.63
N THR A 447 -20.52 22.80 29.87
CA THR A 447 -20.93 21.78 30.82
C THR A 447 -22.37 22.05 31.24
N ASP A 448 -23.32 21.22 30.81
CA ASP A 448 -24.68 21.22 31.36
C ASP A 448 -25.05 19.80 31.80
N ILE A 449 -24.82 19.57 33.09
CA ILE A 449 -25.65 18.86 34.08
C ILE A 449 -26.75 17.97 33.46
N GLU A 450 -26.60 16.64 33.64
CA GLU A 450 -27.71 15.68 33.50
C GLU A 450 -28.91 16.16 34.34
N PRO A 451 -30.09 16.41 33.72
CA PRO A 451 -31.29 16.60 34.49
C PRO A 451 -31.67 15.23 35.07
N LEU A 452 -31.61 15.11 36.40
CA LEU A 452 -32.33 14.09 37.15
C LEU A 452 -33.82 14.20 36.78
N ILE A 453 -34.32 13.31 35.92
CA ILE A 453 -35.75 13.17 35.65
C ILE A 453 -36.35 12.38 36.83
N PRO A 454 -37.28 12.96 37.62
CA PRO A 454 -37.99 12.23 38.66
C PRO A 454 -39.38 11.79 38.18
N ALA A 455 -39.79 10.62 38.66
CA ALA A 455 -41.12 9.99 38.64
C ALA A 455 -41.44 9.07 37.44
N ASP A 456 -41.33 7.76 37.67
CA ASP A 456 -41.84 6.72 36.77
C ASP A 456 -43.39 6.83 36.68
N GLN A 457 -43.89 7.50 35.64
CA GLN A 457 -45.31 7.50 35.30
C GLN A 457 -45.60 6.34 34.33
N ASP A 458 -46.67 5.59 34.61
CA ASP A 458 -47.22 4.61 33.68
C ASP A 458 -47.79 5.39 32.46
N PHE A 459 -47.22 5.20 31.27
CA PHE A 459 -47.68 5.86 30.02
C PHE A 459 -48.55 4.93 29.20
N SER A 460 -49.51 5.50 28.46
CA SER A 460 -50.46 4.73 27.65
C SER A 460 -49.92 4.41 26.24
N GLU A 461 -50.37 3.30 25.63
CA GLU A 461 -49.99 2.92 24.26
C GLU A 461 -50.32 4.01 23.23
N ILE A 462 -51.35 4.81 23.47
CA ILE A 462 -51.78 5.90 22.58
C ILE A 462 -50.78 7.07 22.62
N GLU A 463 -50.26 7.40 23.80
CA GLU A 463 -49.24 8.45 23.96
C GLU A 463 -47.90 8.03 23.36
N LEU A 464 -47.55 6.74 23.46
CA LEU A 464 -46.35 6.18 22.83
C LEU A 464 -46.41 6.32 21.30
N ILE A 465 -47.55 6.01 20.68
CA ILE A 465 -47.72 6.08 19.23
C ILE A 465 -47.66 7.53 18.73
N ASP A 466 -48.31 8.48 19.42
CA ASP A 466 -48.28 9.90 19.06
C ASP A 466 -46.84 10.47 19.14
N LYS A 467 -46.10 10.12 20.19
CA LYS A 467 -44.71 10.56 20.35
C LYS A 467 -43.75 9.85 19.39
N TRP A 468 -44.02 8.60 19.03
CA TRP A 468 -43.27 7.88 18.01
C TRP A 468 -43.44 8.52 16.62
N GLN A 469 -44.66 8.96 16.29
CA GLN A 469 -44.93 9.70 15.05
C GLN A 469 -44.26 11.08 15.04
N GLN A 470 -44.27 11.81 16.16
CA GLN A 470 -43.52 13.07 16.28
C GLN A 470 -42.01 12.89 16.09
N PHE A 471 -41.45 11.75 16.50
CA PHE A 471 -40.04 11.45 16.26
C PHE A 471 -39.78 11.05 14.79
N SER A 472 -40.67 10.29 14.17
CA SER A 472 -40.52 9.92 12.76
C SER A 472 -40.56 11.16 11.86
N GLU A 473 -41.45 12.13 12.13
CA GLU A 473 -41.51 13.41 11.39
C GLU A 473 -40.22 14.25 11.52
N LYS A 474 -39.50 14.17 12.64
CA LYS A 474 -38.18 14.84 12.78
C LYS A 474 -37.07 14.21 11.93
N GLN A 475 -37.27 12.97 11.45
CA GLN A 475 -36.28 12.20 10.69
C GLN A 475 -36.57 12.17 9.17
N ILE A 476 -37.39 13.12 8.67
CA ILE A 476 -37.73 13.25 7.23
C ILE A 476 -36.47 13.37 6.34
N ASP A 477 -35.40 13.97 6.83
CA ASP A 477 -34.13 14.11 6.10
C ASP A 477 -33.45 12.77 5.76
N LYS A 478 -33.83 11.68 6.45
CA LYS A 478 -33.34 10.31 6.21
C LYS A 478 -34.49 9.41 5.75
N PRO A 479 -34.82 9.37 4.43
CA PRO A 479 -36.02 8.70 3.92
C PRO A 479 -36.07 7.19 4.21
N ARG A 480 -34.92 6.55 4.42
CA ARG A 480 -34.85 5.11 4.75
C ARG A 480 -35.24 4.81 6.20
N ILE A 481 -34.95 5.70 7.14
CA ILE A 481 -35.31 5.53 8.56
C ILE A 481 -36.78 5.91 8.75
N TYR A 482 -37.20 7.02 8.14
CA TYR A 482 -38.60 7.44 8.12
C TYR A 482 -39.51 6.31 7.62
N ASN A 483 -39.20 5.71 6.47
CA ASN A 483 -40.00 4.62 5.92
C ASN A 483 -40.04 3.37 6.83
N THR A 484 -39.00 3.11 7.62
CA THR A 484 -38.97 1.99 8.55
C THR A 484 -39.71 2.31 9.85
N LEU A 485 -39.67 3.55 10.35
CA LEU A 485 -40.43 3.95 11.54
C LEU A 485 -41.93 4.07 11.27
N THR A 486 -42.32 4.38 10.03
CA THR A 486 -43.72 4.50 9.59
C THR A 486 -44.30 3.16 9.09
N SER A 487 -43.48 2.12 8.90
CA SER A 487 -43.97 0.86 8.32
C SER A 487 -44.84 0.04 9.28
N LYS A 488 -44.60 0.12 10.59
CA LYS A 488 -45.34 -0.60 11.63
C LYS A 488 -45.40 0.26 12.89
N ASP A 489 -46.47 0.15 13.66
CA ASP A 489 -46.62 0.87 14.93
C ASP A 489 -45.94 0.08 16.07
N PRO A 490 -45.24 0.75 17.01
CA PRO A 490 -44.62 0.10 18.16
C PRO A 490 -45.68 -0.47 19.12
N LYS A 491 -45.39 -1.62 19.73
CA LYS A 491 -46.23 -2.24 20.78
C LYS A 491 -45.55 -2.13 22.13
N LEU A 492 -46.33 -1.99 23.19
CA LEU A 492 -45.82 -2.00 24.57
C LEU A 492 -45.94 -3.42 25.13
N GLU A 493 -44.81 -4.08 25.44
CA GLU A 493 -44.80 -5.35 26.17
C GLU A 493 -44.29 -5.12 27.60
N GLU A 494 -45.19 -5.27 28.58
CA GLU A 494 -44.92 -4.99 30.00
C GLU A 494 -44.44 -3.54 30.25
N LYS A 495 -44.57 -3.06 31.50
CA LYS A 495 -44.59 -1.62 31.87
C LYS A 495 -43.41 -0.74 31.45
N SER A 496 -42.41 -1.23 30.71
CA SER A 496 -41.26 -0.43 30.26
C SER A 496 -40.54 -0.93 29.00
N ILE A 497 -41.04 -1.94 28.26
CA ILE A 497 -40.37 -2.47 27.06
C ILE A 497 -41.21 -2.18 25.82
N VAL A 498 -40.63 -1.43 24.88
CA VAL A 498 -41.23 -1.15 23.58
C VAL A 498 -40.72 -2.18 22.58
N THR A 499 -41.61 -2.98 22.02
CA THR A 499 -41.30 -3.95 20.96
C THR A 499 -41.62 -3.34 19.59
N PHE A 500 -40.64 -3.41 18.68
CA PHE A 500 -40.78 -2.92 17.32
C PHE A 500 -40.43 -4.04 16.33
N GLU A 501 -41.36 -4.35 15.43
CA GLU A 501 -41.20 -5.40 14.43
C GLU A 501 -40.48 -4.85 13.19
N ILE A 502 -39.39 -5.51 12.77
CA ILE A 502 -38.55 -5.13 11.63
C ILE A 502 -38.53 -6.26 10.60
N ASP A 503 -38.40 -5.93 9.30
CA ASP A 503 -38.51 -6.90 8.21
C ASP A 503 -37.14 -7.37 7.65
N ASN A 504 -36.02 -6.71 7.98
CA ASN A 504 -34.69 -7.04 7.45
C ASN A 504 -33.53 -6.59 8.37
N ASN A 505 -32.42 -7.34 8.42
CA ASN A 505 -31.23 -6.99 9.22
C ASN A 505 -30.65 -5.60 8.88
N LEU A 506 -30.81 -5.15 7.64
CA LEU A 506 -30.33 -3.84 7.19
C LEU A 506 -31.17 -2.66 7.76
N GLN A 507 -32.39 -2.94 8.23
CA GLN A 507 -33.22 -1.98 8.97
C GLN A 507 -32.84 -1.97 10.45
N GLU A 508 -32.49 -3.13 11.02
CA GLU A 508 -32.00 -3.25 12.40
C GLU A 508 -30.72 -2.43 12.62
N GLU A 509 -29.72 -2.53 11.73
CA GLU A 509 -28.48 -1.76 11.83
C GLU A 509 -28.75 -0.25 11.85
N LYS A 510 -29.66 0.23 11.01
CA LYS A 510 -29.99 1.67 10.92
C LYS A 510 -30.83 2.17 12.08
N ILE A 511 -31.70 1.34 12.64
CA ILE A 511 -32.43 1.70 13.85
C ILE A 511 -31.48 1.69 15.05
N ASN A 512 -30.50 0.78 15.09
CA ASN A 512 -29.46 0.80 16.12
C ASN A 512 -28.57 2.06 16.05
N GLU A 513 -28.32 2.63 14.86
CA GLU A 513 -27.62 3.94 14.73
C GLU A 513 -28.37 5.09 15.42
N ILE A 514 -29.71 5.07 15.42
CA ILE A 514 -30.57 6.14 15.98
C ILE A 514 -31.17 5.74 17.34
N ARG A 515 -30.94 4.51 17.81
CA ARG A 515 -31.54 3.94 19.02
C ARG A 515 -31.31 4.82 20.25
N ASN A 516 -30.11 5.37 20.41
CA ASN A 516 -29.80 6.21 21.57
C ASN A 516 -30.56 7.56 21.54
N GLU A 517 -30.69 8.18 20.37
CA GLU A 517 -31.46 9.42 20.20
C GLU A 517 -32.96 9.17 20.42
N LEU A 518 -33.48 8.06 19.88
CA LEU A 518 -34.86 7.65 20.02
C LEU A 518 -35.21 7.32 21.48
N ILE A 519 -34.35 6.57 22.18
CA ILE A 519 -34.56 6.26 23.61
C ILE A 519 -34.46 7.54 24.45
N HIS A 520 -33.51 8.43 24.17
CA HIS A 520 -33.39 9.70 24.90
C HIS A 520 -34.64 10.57 24.72
N PHE A 521 -35.15 10.67 23.49
CA PHE A 521 -36.38 11.40 23.18
C PHE A 521 -37.60 10.79 23.89
N LEU A 522 -37.76 9.46 23.84
CA LEU A 522 -38.86 8.78 24.51
C LEU A 522 -38.76 8.91 26.04
N LYS A 523 -37.56 8.82 26.63
CA LYS A 523 -37.37 9.01 28.08
C LYS A 523 -37.70 10.43 28.55
N ALA A 524 -37.34 11.44 27.76
CA ALA A 524 -37.62 12.84 28.06
C ALA A 524 -39.11 13.18 27.93
N GLU A 525 -39.79 12.68 26.89
CA GLU A 525 -41.19 13.00 26.63
C GLU A 525 -42.18 12.16 27.45
N LEU A 526 -41.82 10.90 27.78
CA LEU A 526 -42.68 9.99 28.55
C LEU A 526 -42.34 9.99 30.05
N ASN A 527 -41.39 10.83 30.51
CA ASN A 527 -40.93 10.93 31.89
C ASN A 527 -40.72 9.56 32.56
N ASN A 528 -40.14 8.60 31.84
CA ASN A 528 -39.91 7.24 32.36
C ASN A 528 -38.47 6.82 32.10
N SER A 529 -37.76 6.54 33.18
CA SER A 529 -36.32 6.25 33.21
C SER A 529 -35.95 4.92 32.54
N ASN A 530 -36.90 3.99 32.51
CA ASN A 530 -36.68 2.56 32.26
C ASN A 530 -37.17 2.06 30.89
N ILE A 531 -37.37 2.95 29.91
CA ILE A 531 -37.73 2.55 28.55
C ILE A 531 -36.56 1.83 27.86
N ASP A 532 -36.77 0.58 27.46
CA ASP A 532 -35.88 -0.18 26.58
C ASP A 532 -36.61 -0.64 25.31
N LEU A 533 -35.87 -0.69 24.21
CA LEU A 533 -36.38 -1.00 22.88
C LEU A 533 -35.92 -2.40 22.45
N LYS A 534 -36.85 -3.30 22.22
CA LYS A 534 -36.59 -4.64 21.65
C LYS A 534 -37.03 -4.69 20.19
N LEU A 535 -36.11 -5.07 19.32
CA LEU A 535 -36.36 -5.26 17.89
C LEU A 535 -36.66 -6.74 17.64
N ILE A 536 -37.80 -7.04 17.01
CA ILE A 536 -38.19 -8.41 16.64
C ILE A 536 -38.20 -8.50 15.12
N ILE A 537 -37.40 -9.41 14.56
CA ILE A 537 -37.35 -9.63 13.12
C ILE A 537 -38.50 -10.58 12.75
N THR A 538 -39.42 -10.11 11.92
CA THR A 538 -40.55 -10.93 11.42
C THR A 538 -40.29 -11.30 9.97
N ASP A 539 -39.89 -12.55 9.70
CA ASP A 539 -39.73 -13.07 8.34
C ASP A 539 -41.10 -13.17 7.66
N LEU A 540 -41.40 -12.27 6.72
CA LEU A 540 -42.53 -12.42 5.80
C LEU A 540 -42.29 -13.65 4.90
N PRO A 541 -43.32 -14.48 4.62
CA PRO A 541 -43.18 -15.58 3.67
C PRO A 541 -42.86 -15.02 2.29
N ASN A 542 -41.74 -15.49 1.73
CA ASN A 542 -41.16 -15.13 0.44
C ASN A 542 -42.18 -14.94 -0.70
N GLU A 543 -42.55 -13.69 -1.01
CA GLU A 543 -42.84 -13.33 -2.40
C GLU A 543 -41.50 -13.19 -3.12
N THR A 544 -41.06 -14.28 -3.75
CA THR A 544 -39.83 -14.35 -4.54
C THR A 544 -39.88 -13.33 -5.69
N LYS A 545 -39.25 -12.16 -5.49
CA LYS A 545 -38.97 -11.23 -6.58
C LYS A 545 -37.95 -11.90 -7.52
N LEU A 546 -38.41 -12.23 -8.73
CA LEU A 546 -37.61 -12.88 -9.78
C LEU A 546 -36.64 -11.86 -10.41
N PHE A 547 -35.35 -11.93 -10.08
CA PHE A 547 -34.36 -10.95 -10.53
C PHE A 547 -33.60 -11.39 -11.78
N THR A 548 -33.44 -12.69 -12.02
CA THR A 548 -32.65 -13.17 -13.17
C THR A 548 -33.53 -13.49 -14.40
N PRO A 549 -33.02 -13.29 -15.64
CA PRO A 549 -33.73 -13.69 -16.86
C PRO A 549 -34.11 -15.17 -16.88
N GLU A 550 -33.26 -16.03 -16.31
CA GLU A 550 -33.50 -17.47 -16.19
C GLU A 550 -34.65 -17.81 -15.23
N GLU A 551 -34.75 -17.11 -14.09
CA GLU A 551 -35.86 -17.28 -13.14
C GLU A 551 -37.17 -16.78 -13.72
N LYS A 552 -37.15 -15.65 -14.44
CA LYS A 552 -38.32 -15.15 -15.18
C LYS A 552 -38.74 -16.15 -16.26
N TYR A 553 -37.80 -16.72 -17.00
CA TYR A 553 -38.09 -17.73 -18.02
C TYR A 553 -38.68 -19.01 -17.41
N LYS A 554 -38.15 -19.50 -16.29
CA LYS A 554 -38.71 -20.66 -15.57
C LYS A 554 -40.14 -20.41 -15.07
N HIS A 555 -40.41 -19.20 -14.57
CA HIS A 555 -41.77 -18.80 -14.17
C HIS A 555 -42.71 -18.58 -15.37
N MET A 556 -42.19 -18.18 -16.54
CA MET A 556 -43.00 -18.13 -17.77
C MET A 556 -43.28 -19.53 -18.33
N LEU A 557 -42.32 -20.46 -18.22
CA LEU A 557 -42.48 -21.87 -18.57
C LEU A 557 -43.54 -22.57 -17.72
N SER A 558 -43.62 -22.27 -16.41
CA SER A 558 -44.65 -22.85 -15.55
C SER A 558 -46.06 -22.34 -15.87
N LYS A 559 -46.18 -21.19 -16.57
CA LYS A 559 -47.45 -20.66 -17.05
C LYS A 559 -47.81 -21.09 -18.47
N ASN A 560 -46.82 -21.40 -19.32
CA ASN A 560 -47.06 -21.85 -20.68
C ASN A 560 -45.90 -22.73 -21.19
N GLU A 561 -46.18 -24.02 -21.41
CA GLU A 561 -45.20 -25.02 -21.82
C GLU A 561 -44.71 -24.83 -23.29
N ASP A 562 -45.47 -24.14 -24.13
CA ASP A 562 -45.13 -23.96 -25.56
C ASP A 562 -43.93 -23.02 -25.77
N LEU A 563 -43.59 -22.18 -24.78
CA LEU A 563 -42.36 -21.36 -24.78
C LEU A 563 -41.09 -22.20 -24.83
N GLY A 564 -41.12 -23.42 -24.27
CA GLY A 564 -39.99 -24.35 -24.30
C GLY A 564 -39.71 -24.88 -25.71
N LYS A 565 -40.76 -25.15 -26.50
CA LYS A 565 -40.64 -25.61 -27.89
C LYS A 565 -40.10 -24.50 -28.78
N LEU A 566 -40.56 -23.27 -28.57
CA LEU A 566 -40.13 -22.08 -29.30
C LEU A 566 -38.64 -21.78 -29.10
N ARG A 567 -38.12 -21.95 -27.89
CA ARG A 567 -36.68 -21.78 -27.62
C ARG A 567 -35.83 -22.85 -28.34
N GLN A 568 -36.31 -24.09 -28.39
CA GLN A 568 -35.60 -25.18 -29.06
C GLN A 568 -35.61 -25.04 -30.59
N GLU A 569 -36.70 -24.57 -31.19
CA GLU A 569 -36.76 -24.36 -32.65
C GLU A 569 -35.91 -23.16 -33.11
N PHE A 570 -35.86 -22.07 -32.33
CA PHE A 570 -35.16 -20.84 -32.71
C PHE A 570 -33.76 -20.67 -32.11
N ASN A 571 -33.30 -21.62 -31.29
CA ASN A 571 -31.96 -21.69 -30.72
C ASN A 571 -31.50 -20.40 -30.00
N LEU A 572 -32.35 -19.87 -29.12
CA LEU A 572 -32.15 -18.60 -28.42
C LEU A 572 -31.41 -18.78 -27.07
N ASP A 573 -30.35 -18.00 -26.88
CA ASP A 573 -29.56 -17.91 -25.63
C ASP A 573 -30.03 -16.77 -24.72
N PHE A 574 -29.64 -16.84 -23.44
CA PHE A 574 -29.98 -15.88 -22.39
C PHE A 574 -28.89 -14.81 -22.25
N ASP A 575 -28.77 -13.90 -23.22
CA ASP A 575 -28.01 -12.66 -23.07
C ASP A 575 -28.93 -11.44 -22.94
#